data_AF-A0A0C5DHI5-F1
#
_entry.id   AF-A0A0C5DHI5-F1
#
_cell.length_a   1.000
_cell.length_b   1.000
_cell.length_c   1.000
_cell.angle_alpha   90.00
_cell.angle_beta   90.00
_cell.angle_gamma   90.00
#
_symmetry.space_group_name_H-M   'P 1'
#
loop_
_entity.id
_entity.type
_entity.pdbx_description
1 polymer ?
#
loop_
_entity_poly.entity_id
_entity_poly.type
_entity_poly.pdbx_seq_one_letter_code
_entity_poly.pdbx_strand_id
1 'polypeptide(L)' 'MTNFWDNIRRFPSFLLSVITGFFLTTFYPIFELLKVKNKRLIIVTIILIFIMIILNILRYMLSIN' A
#
# COMPACT_ATOMS: atom_id res chain seq x y z
N MET A 1 32.08 19.38 -9.34
CA MET A 1 31.31 19.54 -8.08
C MET A 1 29.84 19.88 -8.31
N THR A 2 29.48 20.66 -9.34
CA THR A 2 28.08 20.99 -9.70
C THR A 2 27.23 19.74 -9.98
N ASN A 3 27.76 18.79 -10.75
CA ASN A 3 27.05 17.55 -11.12
C ASN A 3 26.63 16.70 -9.90
N PHE A 4 27.38 16.74 -8.80
CA PHE A 4 27.03 16.01 -7.58
C PHE A 4 25.77 16.59 -6.92
N TRP A 5 25.74 17.92 -6.77
CA TRP A 5 24.60 18.63 -6.20
C TRP A 5 23.36 18.55 -7.09
N ASP A 6 23.54 18.55 -8.41
CA ASP A 6 22.43 18.36 -9.36
C ASP A 6 21.83 16.95 -9.25
N ASN A 7 22.65 15.92 -9.06
CA ASN A 7 22.18 14.55 -8.85
C ASN A 7 21.44 14.40 -7.51
N ILE A 8 21.93 15.00 -6.42
CA ILE A 8 21.25 14.99 -5.12
C ILE A 8 19.86 15.63 -5.23
N ARG A 9 19.72 16.73 -5.97
CA ARG A 9 18.42 17.39 -6.16
C ARG A 9 17.43 16.55 -6.98
N ARG A 10 17.92 15.72 -7.90
CA ARG A 10 17.10 14.82 -8.73
C ARG A 10 16.77 13.48 -8.05
N PHE A 11 17.57 13.09 -7.07
CA PHE A 11 17.43 11.80 -6.36
C PHE A 11 16.06 11.60 -5.69
N PRO A 12 15.43 12.59 -5.03
CA PRO A 12 14.09 12.42 -4.47
C PRO A 12 13.04 12.02 -5.51
N SER A 13 13.03 12.66 -6.67
CA SER A 13 12.09 12.33 -7.75
C SER A 13 12.35 10.94 -8.34
N PHE A 14 13.63 10.55 -8.46
CA PHE A 14 14.00 9.19 -8.84
C PHE A 14 13.51 8.17 -7.81
N LEU A 15 13.77 8.40 -6.53
CA LEU A 15 13.37 7.52 -5.45
C LEU A 15 11.84 7.35 -5.41
N LEU A 16 11.09 8.45 -5.51
CA LEU A 16 9.63 8.39 -5.59
C LEU A 16 9.14 7.62 -6.81
N SER A 17 9.79 7.77 -7.96
CA SER A 17 9.44 7.04 -9.18
C SER A 17 9.67 5.54 -9.03
N VAL A 18 10.81 5.15 -8.44
CA VAL A 18 11.14 3.74 -8.16
C VAL A 18 10.18 3.14 -7.15
N ILE A 19 9.92 3.84 -6.04
CA ILE A 19 8.99 3.38 -5.00
C ILE A 19 7.58 3.21 -5.57
N THR A 20 7.10 4.18 -6.35
CA THR A 20 5.78 4.12 -6.98
C THR A 20 5.70 2.98 -7.99
N GLY A 21 6.71 2.81 -8.85
CA GLY A 21 6.76 1.71 -9.81
C GLY A 21 6.82 0.34 -9.13
N PHE A 22 7.61 0.21 -8.06
CA PHE A 22 7.71 -1.00 -7.25
C PHE A 22 6.35 -1.38 -6.64
N PHE A 23 5.67 -0.43 -5.99
CA PHE A 23 4.37 -0.70 -5.41
C PHE A 23 3.31 -0.99 -6.47
N LEU A 24 3.31 -0.25 -7.58
CA LEU A 24 2.37 -0.48 -8.67
C LEU A 24 2.51 -1.89 -9.24
N THR A 25 3.73 -2.32 -9.55
CA THR A 25 4.00 -3.66 -10.09
C THR A 25 3.72 -4.76 -9.07
N THR A 26 4.07 -4.55 -7.80
CA THR A 26 3.81 -5.51 -6.71
C THR A 26 2.30 -5.68 -6.45
N PHE A 27 1.53 -4.59 -6.48
CA PHE A 27 0.08 -4.62 -6.23
C PHE A 27 -0.76 -4.85 -7.50
N TYR A 28 -0.17 -4.82 -8.69
CA TYR A 28 -0.88 -5.03 -9.95
C TYR A 28 -1.73 -6.32 -9.97
N PRO A 29 -1.22 -7.50 -9.54
CA PRO A 29 -2.03 -8.72 -9.52
C PRO A 29 -3.25 -8.62 -8.59
N ILE A 30 -3.13 -7.87 -7.49
CA ILE A 30 -4.24 -7.65 -6.57
C ILE A 30 -5.32 -6.80 -7.25
N PHE A 31 -4.94 -5.75 -7.97
CA PHE A 31 -5.89 -4.96 -8.76
C PHE A 31 -6.55 -5.76 -9.88
N GLU A 32 -5.83 -6.72 -10.48
CA GLU A 32 -6.39 -7.62 -11.48
C GLU A 32 -7.42 -8.58 -10.87
N LEU A 33 -7.12 -9.16 -9.70
CA LEU A 33 -8.05 -10.03 -8.98
C LEU A 33 -9.35 -9.31 -8.57
N LEU A 34 -9.28 -8.00 -8.27
CA LEU A 34 -10.45 -7.18 -7.97
C LEU A 34 -11.38 -6.96 -9.19
N LYS A 35 -10.88 -7.10 -10.42
CA LYS A 35 -11.71 -7.00 -11.64
C LYS A 35 -12.61 -8.24 -11.82
N VAL A 36 -12.23 -9.38 -11.25
CA VAL A 36 -13.00 -10.62 -11.34
C VAL A 36 -14.14 -10.60 -10.32
N LYS A 37 -15.40 -10.51 -10.80
CA LYS A 37 -16.60 -10.31 -9.96
C LYS A 37 -16.68 -11.25 -8.74
N ASN A 38 -16.41 -12.54 -8.94
CA ASN A 38 -16.50 -13.55 -7.87
C ASN A 38 -15.37 -13.41 -6.84
N LYS A 39 -14.16 -13.03 -7.28
CA LYS A 39 -13.00 -12.84 -6.40
C LYS A 39 -13.03 -11.50 -5.67
N ARG A 40 -13.65 -10.48 -6.26
CA ARG A 40 -13.81 -9.15 -5.67
C ARG A 40 -14.51 -9.21 -4.32
N LEU A 41 -15.62 -9.94 -4.21
CA LEU A 41 -16.35 -10.07 -2.95
C LEU A 41 -15.48 -10.71 -1.86
N ILE A 42 -14.75 -11.77 -2.20
CA ILE A 42 -13.84 -12.46 -1.27
C ILE A 42 -12.76 -11.50 -0.76
N ILE A 43 -12.11 -10.75 -1.66
CA ILE A 43 -11.05 -9.81 -1.30
C ILE A 43 -11.57 -8.67 -0.43
N VAL A 44 -12.73 -8.10 -0.77
CA VAL A 44 -13.36 -7.04 0.04
C VAL A 44 -13.71 -7.55 1.43
N THR A 45 -14.27 -8.75 1.55
CA THR A 45 -14.58 -9.37 2.84
C THR A 45 -13.33 -9.59 3.68
N ILE A 46 -12.24 -10.08 3.08
CA ILE A 46 -10.94 -10.27 3.78
C ILE A 46 -10.42 -8.92 4.31
N ILE A 47 -10.47 -7.86 3.49
CA ILE A 47 -10.02 -6.51 3.89
C ILE A 47 -10.86 -5.98 5.05
N LEU A 48 -12.20 -6.15 5.00
CA LEU A 48 -13.08 -5.70 6.08
C LEU A 48 -12.82 -6.45 7.39
N ILE A 49 -12.63 -7.78 7.33
CA ILE A 49 -12.29 -8.58 8.51
C ILE A 49 -10.94 -8.12 9.09
N PHE A 50 -9.95 -7.90 8.24
CA PHE A 50 -8.64 -7.43 8.67
C PHE A 50 -8.72 -6.06 9.37
N ILE A 51 -9.49 -5.11 8.82
CA ILE A 51 -9.73 -3.80 9.46
C ILE A 51 -10.43 -3.98 10.81
N MET A 52 -11.46 -4.82 10.89
CA MET A 52 -12.16 -5.09 12.15
C MET A 52 -11.24 -5.70 13.21
N ILE A 53 -10.34 -6.60 12.82
CA ILE A 53 -9.32 -7.16 13.72
C ILE A 53 -8.42 -6.06 14.26
N ILE A 54 -7.88 -5.19 13.38
CA ILE A 54 -7.02 -4.07 13.80
C ILE A 54 -7.78 -3.14 14.75
N LEU A 55 -9.03 -2.78 14.43
CA LEU A 55 -9.84 -1.93 15.27
C LEU A 55 -10.09 -2.55 16.64
N ASN A 56 -10.35 -3.86 16.70
CA ASN A 56 -10.49 -4.57 17.97
C ASN A 56 -9.18 -4.58 18.78
N ILE A 57 -8.05 -4.84 18.13
CA ILE A 57 -6.73 -4.77 18.80
C ILE A 57 -6.53 -3.37 19.39
N LEU A 58 -6.78 -2.31 18.61
CA LEU A 58 -6.66 -0.93 19.08
C LEU A 58 -7.62 -0.62 20.23
N ARG A 59 -8.87 -1.08 20.15
CA ARG A 59 -9.86 -0.94 21.24
C ARG A 59 -9.37 -1.58 22.53
N TYR A 60 -8.84 -2.80 22.46
CA TYR A 60 -8.28 -3.48 23.61
C TYR A 60 -7.04 -2.75 24.16
N MET A 61 -6.15 -2.26 23.29
CA MET A 61 -4.98 -1.49 23.70
C MET A 61 -5.34 -0.17 24.38
N LEU A 62 -6.41 0.48 23.92
CA LEU A 62 -6.89 1.75 24.45
C LEU A 62 -7.86 1.58 25.62
N SER A 63 -8.19 0.35 26.02
CA SER A 63 -9.24 0.05 27.01
C SER A 63 -10.59 0.69 26.66
N ILE A 64 -10.85 0.89 25.36
CA ILE A 64 -12.12 1.37 24.83
C ILE A 64 -12.96 0.12 24.57
N ASN A 65 -13.61 -0.37 25.62
CA ASN A 65 -14.48 -1.54 25.58
C ASN A 65 -15.95 -1.13 25.52
#